data_AF-A0A1Q8V916-F1
#
_entry.id   AF-A0A1Q8V916-F1
#
_cell.length_a   1.000
_cell.length_b   1.000
_cell.length_c   1.000
_cell.angle_alpha   90.00
_cell.angle_beta   90.00
_cell.angle_gamma   90.00
#
_symmetry.space_group_name_H-M   'P 1'
#
loop_
_entity.id
_entity.type
_entity.pdbx_description
1 polymer ?
#
loop_
_entity_poly.entity_id
_entity_poly.type
_entity_poly.pdbx_seq_one_letter_code
_entity_poly.pdbx_strand_id
1 'polypeptide(L)'
;MSTDSHPDDVSPSGDPGRQPPTAPGGGFVGGDQDGWQAPDAGAFTGAPSYPAQDSAPGAQYPGYGGYQTPPVGQPGHTGASGPGYTTYPGASAGPGAPGYPGYGGYTSVLAPKPSIIPLRPLSIGEILGGAFESLRANPKAMFVPALVVMSIVGLMSAGSLALFLSRLSLPNLTSGKVELSDADLEDIGSSLVGLFVQLGVTSVLSMLATSILIGLLIVTVSRTILGRKASLSDVWQRTRPRVWALIGQTLLIQLILTVITAVFVALAVGIGWALLGNIIVNGADEDSAGVIIVAFLVLLAVIAALGLATFALMCKLCLAPAALVLENIGVLEGISRSWTLTRGYFWRIVGIRLLSFIIVFFATQVVSQGVSIVMQGIAYAAPSTTIAVMVASTLLNSLIQAAILPFDSAVVALMYTDLRMRSEGLDVELRHAAGV
;
A
#
# COMPACT_ATOMS: atom_id res chain seq x y z
N MET A 1 3.87 -4.03 78.36
CA MET A 1 3.99 -2.87 77.46
C MET A 1 2.78 -2.92 76.55
N SER A 2 1.60 -2.57 77.07
CA SER A 2 1.00 -1.20 77.07
C SER A 2 0.50 -0.85 75.65
N THR A 3 -0.77 -1.13 75.33
CA THR A 3 -1.95 -0.19 75.25
C THR A 3 -1.87 0.71 74.01
N ASP A 4 -2.91 1.03 73.22
CA ASP A 4 -4.35 0.79 73.26
C ASP A 4 -4.99 1.21 71.90
N SER A 5 -6.21 0.70 71.66
CA SER A 5 -7.38 1.24 70.92
C SER A 5 -7.34 2.13 69.65
N HIS A 6 -7.98 1.60 68.60
CA HIS A 6 -8.94 2.11 67.57
C HIS A 6 -9.85 3.33 67.97
N PRO A 7 -10.81 3.86 67.14
CA PRO A 7 -10.91 4.18 65.69
C PRO A 7 -11.57 5.58 65.36
N ASP A 8 -11.84 5.82 64.05
CA ASP A 8 -12.97 6.61 63.46
C ASP A 8 -12.95 8.15 63.62
N ASP A 9 -13.37 9.05 62.70
CA ASP A 9 -14.04 9.03 61.40
C ASP A 9 -14.10 10.49 60.84
N VAL A 10 -14.62 10.67 59.62
CA VAL A 10 -15.25 11.88 59.00
C VAL A 10 -14.42 13.03 58.35
N SER A 11 -14.70 13.21 57.05
CA SER A 11 -14.59 14.36 56.12
C SER A 11 -15.24 15.68 56.64
N PRO A 12 -15.50 16.79 55.88
CA PRO A 12 -15.26 17.17 54.45
C PRO A 12 -14.84 18.66 54.24
N SER A 13 -14.93 19.14 52.98
CA SER A 13 -15.27 20.52 52.52
C SER A 13 -14.17 21.56 52.20
N GLY A 14 -14.37 22.26 51.06
CA GLY A 14 -13.94 23.67 50.89
C GLY A 14 -13.13 24.05 49.62
N ASP A 15 -13.80 24.20 48.48
CA ASP A 15 -13.40 25.11 47.36
C ASP A 15 -13.58 26.59 47.82
N PRO A 16 -13.29 27.71 47.10
CA PRO A 16 -12.39 28.06 45.97
C PRO A 16 -11.52 29.34 46.23
N GLY A 17 -10.63 29.77 45.32
CA GLY A 17 -10.21 31.20 45.27
C GLY A 17 -8.89 31.60 44.58
N ARG A 18 -9.02 32.26 43.41
CA ARG A 18 -8.27 33.42 42.83
C ARG A 18 -7.04 33.95 43.64
N GLN A 19 -5.87 34.37 43.13
CA GLN A 19 -5.47 35.11 41.90
C GLN A 19 -3.89 35.26 41.88
N PRO A 20 -3.24 35.86 40.83
CA PRO A 20 -1.81 35.72 40.41
C PRO A 20 -0.87 36.75 41.11
N PRO A 21 0.37 37.14 40.66
CA PRO A 21 1.21 36.78 39.50
C PRO A 21 2.71 36.52 39.84
N THR A 22 3.51 36.13 38.85
CA THR A 22 4.84 36.72 38.48
C THR A 22 5.71 35.72 37.70
N ALA A 23 6.13 36.12 36.50
CA ALA A 23 7.39 35.64 35.91
C ALA A 23 8.53 36.51 36.49
N PRO A 24 9.78 36.02 36.55
CA PRO A 24 10.63 36.11 35.35
C PRO A 24 11.67 34.98 35.18
N GLY A 25 11.96 34.68 33.91
CA GLY A 25 13.33 34.72 33.39
C GLY A 25 14.25 33.48 33.54
N GLY A 26 14.55 32.88 32.39
CA GLY A 26 15.93 32.59 31.99
C GLY A 26 16.48 31.18 32.24
N GLY A 27 16.79 30.45 31.16
CA GLY A 27 17.59 29.22 31.22
C GLY A 27 17.55 28.38 29.95
N PHE A 28 18.34 28.78 28.96
CA PHE A 28 18.61 28.07 27.71
C PHE A 28 19.31 26.72 27.93
N VAL A 29 18.80 25.64 27.34
CA VAL A 29 19.59 24.49 26.82
C VAL A 29 18.88 23.93 25.59
N GLY A 30 19.61 23.86 24.47
CA GLY A 30 19.12 23.43 23.16
C GLY A 30 18.85 21.93 23.02
N GLY A 31 17.92 21.62 22.12
CA GLY A 31 17.66 20.30 21.57
C GLY A 31 16.83 20.46 20.31
N ASP A 32 17.39 20.08 19.16
CA ASP A 32 16.75 20.11 17.86
C ASP A 32 15.48 19.23 17.87
N GLN A 33 14.31 19.86 17.79
CA GLN A 33 13.02 19.21 17.56
C GLN A 33 12.34 19.87 16.36
N ASP A 34 12.56 19.33 15.16
CA ASP A 34 11.69 19.57 14.00
C ASP A 34 10.42 18.72 14.16
N GLY A 35 9.55 19.15 15.07
CA GLY A 35 8.17 18.68 15.20
C GLY A 35 7.24 19.83 14.84
N TRP A 36 6.53 19.72 13.72
CA TRP A 36 5.53 20.71 13.32
C TRP A 36 4.35 20.70 14.33
N GLN A 37 4.08 21.84 14.96
CA GLN A 37 2.90 22.09 15.81
C GLN A 37 1.94 23.04 15.07
N ALA A 38 0.64 22.74 15.12
CA ALA A 38 -0.42 23.52 14.48
C ALA A 38 -0.66 24.87 15.19
N PRO A 39 -0.94 25.97 14.47
CA PRO A 39 -1.33 27.23 15.11
C PRO A 39 -2.79 27.20 15.61
N ASP A 40 -2.97 27.62 16.86
CA ASP A 40 -4.27 27.81 17.50
C ASP A 40 -5.15 28.83 16.76
N ALA A 41 -6.40 28.46 16.52
CA ALA A 41 -7.43 29.34 15.96
C ALA A 41 -7.94 30.30 17.05
N GLY A 42 -7.49 31.55 17.02
CA GLY A 42 -8.05 32.59 17.87
C GLY A 42 -7.52 33.99 17.55
N ALA A 43 -8.45 34.88 17.19
CA ALA A 43 -8.32 36.34 17.13
C ALA A 43 -7.65 36.97 15.90
N PHE A 44 -8.45 37.19 14.85
CA PHE A 44 -8.39 38.43 14.05
C PHE A 44 -9.81 38.86 13.65
N THR A 45 -10.42 39.70 14.49
CA THR A 45 -11.51 40.60 14.07
C THR A 45 -10.99 42.02 14.23
N GLY A 46 -10.94 42.78 13.14
CA GLY A 46 -10.40 44.14 13.15
C GLY A 46 -10.20 44.66 11.73
N ALA A 47 -11.28 45.07 11.08
CA ALA A 47 -11.23 45.85 9.85
C ALA A 47 -11.05 47.35 10.19
N PRO A 48 -10.13 48.09 9.55
CA PRO A 48 -10.10 49.55 9.68
C PRO A 48 -11.09 50.20 8.69
N SER A 49 -11.95 51.06 9.23
CA SER A 49 -12.82 51.99 8.50
C SER A 49 -12.04 53.24 8.09
N TYR A 50 -12.16 53.64 6.81
CA TYR A 50 -11.67 54.95 6.34
C TYR A 50 -12.81 55.99 6.36
N PRO A 51 -12.54 57.25 6.73
CA PRO A 51 -13.52 58.33 6.66
C PRO A 51 -13.63 58.90 5.24
N ALA A 52 -14.86 59.26 4.86
CA ALA A 52 -15.17 59.95 3.61
C ALA A 52 -14.90 61.45 3.72
N GLN A 53 -14.35 62.06 2.66
CA GLN A 53 -14.28 63.51 2.51
C GLN A 53 -14.56 63.93 1.07
N ASP A 54 -15.50 64.86 0.93
CA ASP A 54 -16.09 65.32 -0.32
C ASP A 54 -15.21 66.32 -1.12
N SER A 55 -15.28 66.15 -2.45
CA SER A 55 -15.32 67.16 -3.53
C SER A 55 -14.15 68.11 -3.83
N ALA A 56 -13.53 67.94 -5.01
CA ALA A 56 -13.35 68.97 -6.07
C ALA A 56 -12.89 68.33 -7.41
N PRO A 57 -13.31 68.84 -8.60
CA PRO A 57 -13.10 68.16 -9.89
C PRO A 57 -11.92 68.75 -10.71
N GLY A 58 -11.08 67.89 -11.30
CA GLY A 58 -10.17 68.29 -12.39
C GLY A 58 -8.95 67.39 -12.64
N ALA A 59 -8.83 66.95 -13.90
CA ALA A 59 -7.62 66.51 -14.62
C ALA A 59 -7.06 65.07 -14.43
N GLN A 60 -7.37 64.24 -15.44
CA GLN A 60 -6.57 63.20 -16.14
C GLN A 60 -5.42 62.48 -15.43
N TYR A 61 -5.57 61.14 -15.29
CA TYR A 61 -4.47 60.17 -15.29
C TYR A 61 -4.80 58.92 -16.14
N PRO A 62 -3.79 58.21 -16.70
CA PRO A 62 -3.95 57.13 -17.69
C PRO A 62 -4.33 55.79 -17.06
N GLY A 63 -5.22 55.04 -17.73
CA GLY A 63 -5.71 53.74 -17.30
C GLY A 63 -4.69 52.60 -17.45
N TYR A 64 -4.60 51.76 -16.43
CA TYR A 64 -3.79 50.55 -16.37
C TYR A 64 -4.70 49.31 -16.27
N GLY A 65 -4.43 48.29 -17.11
CA GLY A 65 -4.57 46.88 -16.74
C GLY A 65 -5.88 46.15 -17.06
N GLY A 66 -6.19 45.95 -18.35
CA GLY A 66 -7.14 44.92 -18.79
C GLY A 66 -6.49 43.54 -18.90
N TYR A 67 -7.12 42.52 -18.30
CA TYR A 67 -6.74 41.11 -18.37
C TYR A 67 -6.73 40.60 -19.83
N GLN A 68 -5.58 40.14 -20.32
CA GLN A 68 -5.49 39.35 -21.55
C GLN A 68 -5.47 37.86 -21.22
N THR A 69 -6.45 37.15 -21.76
CA THR A 69 -6.57 35.69 -21.83
C THR A 69 -5.46 35.08 -22.71
N PRO A 70 -4.86 33.93 -22.36
CA PRO A 70 -3.89 33.26 -23.23
C PRO A 70 -4.57 32.61 -24.46
N PRO A 71 -3.95 32.63 -25.66
CA PRO A 71 -4.52 32.00 -26.83
C PRO A 71 -4.38 30.47 -26.81
N VAL A 72 -5.47 29.80 -27.20
CA VAL A 72 -5.59 28.35 -27.40
C VAL A 72 -4.91 27.97 -28.71
N GLY A 73 -3.90 27.11 -28.66
CA GLY A 73 -3.20 26.58 -29.85
C GLY A 73 -3.98 25.44 -30.52
N GLN A 74 -4.14 25.53 -31.83
CA GLN A 74 -4.80 24.58 -32.72
C GLN A 74 -3.82 23.48 -33.20
N PRO A 75 -4.25 22.22 -33.50
CA PRO A 75 -3.33 21.10 -33.74
C PRO A 75 -2.77 21.08 -35.17
N GLY A 76 -1.43 21.13 -35.30
CA GLY A 76 -0.69 20.97 -36.56
C GLY A 76 -0.27 19.52 -36.84
N HIS A 77 -0.32 19.13 -38.12
CA HIS A 77 -0.19 17.77 -38.64
C HIS A 77 1.18 17.10 -38.46
N THR A 78 1.13 15.77 -38.44
CA THR A 78 2.25 14.81 -38.37
C THR A 78 3.12 14.83 -39.64
N GLY A 79 4.41 15.12 -39.48
CA GLY A 79 5.46 14.91 -40.48
C GLY A 79 6.61 14.10 -39.87
N ALA A 80 7.05 13.07 -40.59
CA ALA A 80 8.00 12.05 -40.16
C ALA A 80 9.48 12.50 -40.18
N SER A 81 10.33 11.66 -39.54
CA SER A 81 11.77 11.41 -39.76
C SER A 81 12.83 12.06 -38.83
N GLY A 82 13.65 11.19 -38.19
CA GLY A 82 15.11 11.35 -38.08
C GLY A 82 15.71 11.87 -36.75
N PRO A 83 16.67 11.14 -36.11
CA PRO A 83 17.44 11.62 -34.96
C PRO A 83 18.76 12.30 -35.40
N GLY A 84 19.11 13.45 -34.80
CA GLY A 84 20.36 14.16 -35.12
C GLY A 84 20.89 15.00 -33.96
N TYR A 85 22.08 14.64 -33.48
CA TYR A 85 22.96 15.42 -32.61
C TYR A 85 23.42 16.72 -33.29
N THR A 86 23.50 17.84 -32.56
CA THR A 86 24.55 18.85 -32.76
C THR A 86 24.81 19.71 -31.52
N THR A 87 26.09 19.76 -31.18
CA THR A 87 26.85 20.68 -30.32
C THR A 87 26.74 22.16 -30.74
N TYR A 88 26.69 23.08 -29.77
CA TYR A 88 26.87 24.53 -30.00
C TYR A 88 28.32 24.97 -29.69
N PRO A 89 29.05 25.61 -30.62
CA PRO A 89 30.32 26.26 -30.34
C PRO A 89 30.11 27.71 -29.88
N GLY A 90 30.96 28.14 -28.94
CA GLY A 90 30.99 29.50 -28.42
C GLY A 90 31.36 30.54 -29.49
N ALA A 91 30.65 31.67 -29.45
CA ALA A 91 30.92 32.83 -30.30
C ALA A 91 31.88 33.81 -29.60
N SER A 92 32.88 34.21 -30.36
CA SER A 92 33.96 35.15 -30.08
C SER A 92 33.48 36.55 -29.69
N ALA A 93 34.10 37.11 -28.64
CA ALA A 93 33.95 38.51 -28.24
C ALA A 93 34.73 39.44 -29.18
N GLY A 94 34.05 40.43 -29.76
CA GLY A 94 34.66 41.58 -30.43
C GLY A 94 34.84 42.76 -29.46
N PRO A 95 35.90 43.58 -29.58
CA PRO A 95 36.13 44.69 -28.67
C PRO A 95 35.48 45.98 -29.18
N GLY A 96 34.58 46.58 -28.38
CA GLY A 96 34.23 48.00 -28.49
C GLY A 96 32.73 48.31 -28.54
N ALA A 97 32.12 48.56 -27.38
CA ALA A 97 30.99 49.48 -27.21
C ALA A 97 30.76 49.75 -25.70
N PRO A 98 30.72 51.01 -25.24
CA PRO A 98 30.37 51.35 -23.86
C PRO A 98 28.87 51.64 -23.72
N GLY A 99 28.19 50.98 -22.78
CA GLY A 99 26.94 51.46 -22.19
C GLY A 99 25.78 50.47 -22.13
N TYR A 100 25.50 49.94 -20.93
CA TYR A 100 24.25 50.15 -20.15
C TYR A 100 24.26 49.20 -18.94
N PRO A 101 23.93 49.64 -17.71
CA PRO A 101 23.74 48.72 -16.58
C PRO A 101 22.46 47.91 -16.80
N GLY A 102 22.62 46.66 -17.21
CA GLY A 102 21.53 45.70 -17.33
C GLY A 102 20.92 45.43 -15.97
N TYR A 103 19.67 45.84 -15.82
CA TYR A 103 18.80 45.62 -14.68
C TYR A 103 18.64 44.11 -14.41
N GLY A 104 18.95 43.70 -13.18
CA GLY A 104 18.36 42.55 -12.50
C GLY A 104 18.24 41.26 -13.31
N GLY A 105 19.37 40.59 -13.55
CA GLY A 105 19.35 39.15 -13.78
C GLY A 105 18.88 38.48 -12.49
N TYR A 106 17.58 38.24 -12.34
CA TYR A 106 17.09 37.23 -11.43
C TYR A 106 17.74 35.93 -11.90
N THR A 107 18.78 35.51 -11.19
CA THR A 107 19.16 34.12 -11.19
C THR A 107 17.86 33.40 -10.83
N SER A 108 17.27 32.71 -11.81
CA SER A 108 16.23 31.75 -11.52
C SER A 108 16.87 30.81 -10.52
N VAL A 109 16.59 31.03 -9.23
CA VAL A 109 16.81 30.06 -8.17
C VAL A 109 16.28 28.78 -8.77
N LEU A 110 17.16 27.80 -8.98
CA LEU A 110 16.77 26.52 -9.55
C LEU A 110 15.56 26.07 -8.75
N ALA A 111 14.37 26.18 -9.35
CA ALA A 111 13.17 25.62 -8.79
C ALA A 111 13.52 24.15 -8.53
N PRO A 112 13.37 23.66 -7.29
CA PRO A 112 13.65 22.28 -6.97
C PRO A 112 13.03 21.39 -8.05
N LYS A 113 13.86 20.53 -8.65
CA LYS A 113 13.48 19.71 -9.81
C LYS A 113 12.09 19.10 -9.56
N PRO A 114 11.20 19.13 -10.58
CA PRO A 114 9.80 18.81 -10.40
C PRO A 114 9.69 17.45 -9.72
N SER A 115 8.84 17.38 -8.70
CA SER A 115 8.35 16.11 -8.18
C SER A 115 7.93 15.25 -9.37
N ILE A 116 8.41 14.00 -9.39
CA ILE A 116 8.18 13.04 -10.48
C ILE A 116 6.67 12.87 -10.78
N ILE A 117 5.85 13.17 -9.78
CA ILE A 117 4.40 13.10 -9.83
C ILE A 117 3.85 14.51 -9.61
N PRO A 118 2.87 14.95 -10.43
CA PRO A 118 2.29 16.27 -10.30
C PRO A 118 1.57 16.41 -8.95
N LEU A 119 1.78 17.56 -8.28
CA LEU A 119 1.14 17.90 -6.99
C LEU A 119 -0.30 18.37 -7.20
N ARG A 120 -1.11 17.51 -7.81
CA ARG A 120 -2.55 17.70 -8.06
C ARG A 120 -3.24 16.35 -7.95
N PRO A 121 -4.57 16.31 -7.76
CA PRO A 121 -5.32 15.07 -7.87
C PRO A 121 -4.98 14.32 -9.17
N LEU A 122 -4.50 13.09 -9.03
CA LEU A 122 -3.94 12.31 -10.13
C LEU A 122 -5.05 11.77 -11.02
N SER A 123 -4.73 11.42 -12.25
CA SER A 123 -5.55 10.56 -13.13
C SER A 123 -5.12 9.10 -12.97
N ILE A 124 -5.95 8.16 -13.44
CA ILE A 124 -5.64 6.73 -13.38
C ILE A 124 -4.33 6.42 -14.13
N GLY A 125 -4.12 7.05 -15.30
CA GLY A 125 -2.90 6.91 -16.08
C GLY A 125 -1.66 7.48 -15.38
N GLU A 126 -1.80 8.60 -14.67
CA GLU A 126 -0.70 9.18 -13.87
C GLU A 126 -0.37 8.31 -12.64
N ILE A 127 -1.33 7.60 -12.05
CA ILE A 127 -1.05 6.64 -10.95
C ILE A 127 -0.24 5.45 -11.48
N LEU A 128 -0.67 4.84 -12.59
CA LEU A 128 0.04 3.68 -13.15
C LEU A 128 1.39 4.07 -13.76
N GLY A 129 1.44 5.17 -14.51
CA GLY A 129 2.68 5.71 -15.05
C GLY A 129 3.65 6.17 -13.95
N GLY A 130 3.12 6.85 -12.93
CA GLY A 130 3.88 7.27 -11.75
C GLY A 130 4.43 6.09 -10.95
N ALA A 131 3.75 4.94 -10.94
CA ALA A 131 4.28 3.73 -10.32
C ALA A 131 5.55 3.25 -11.04
N PHE A 132 5.52 3.17 -12.38
CA PHE A 132 6.71 2.84 -13.19
C PHE A 132 7.82 3.88 -13.09
N GLU A 133 7.47 5.16 -13.00
CA GLU A 133 8.47 6.21 -12.84
C GLU A 133 9.11 6.17 -11.46
N SER A 134 8.35 5.83 -10.41
CA SER A 134 8.88 5.60 -9.06
C SER A 134 9.88 4.43 -9.04
N LEU A 135 9.56 3.34 -9.75
CA LEU A 135 10.45 2.18 -9.93
C LEU A 135 11.77 2.55 -10.62
N ARG A 136 11.71 3.39 -11.66
CA ARG A 136 12.89 3.84 -12.41
C ARG A 136 13.75 4.84 -11.65
N ALA A 137 13.12 5.65 -10.79
CA ALA A 137 13.82 6.67 -10.02
C ALA A 137 14.69 6.08 -8.90
N ASN A 138 14.23 5.01 -8.23
CA ASN A 138 14.97 4.36 -7.14
C ASN A 138 14.94 2.81 -7.23
N PRO A 139 15.46 2.19 -8.31
CA PRO A 139 15.34 0.75 -8.53
C PRO A 139 16.04 -0.08 -7.45
N LYS A 140 17.18 0.40 -6.93
CA LYS A 140 17.91 -0.29 -5.85
C LYS A 140 17.11 -0.32 -4.55
N ALA A 141 16.43 0.77 -4.22
CA ALA A 141 15.64 0.87 -2.99
C ALA A 141 14.38 0.01 -3.01
N MET A 142 13.90 -0.34 -4.20
CA MET A 142 12.67 -1.09 -4.40
C MET A 142 12.93 -2.58 -4.67
N PHE A 143 13.79 -2.92 -5.62
CA PHE A 143 14.00 -4.31 -6.04
C PHE A 143 14.93 -5.10 -5.14
N VAL A 144 15.96 -4.48 -4.54
CA VAL A 144 16.89 -5.22 -3.64
C VAL A 144 16.16 -5.79 -2.42
N PRO A 145 15.38 -5.01 -1.63
CA PRO A 145 14.68 -5.58 -0.49
C PRO A 145 13.60 -6.56 -0.93
N ALA A 146 12.94 -6.32 -2.06
CA ALA A 146 11.97 -7.26 -2.61
C ALA A 146 12.62 -8.60 -2.97
N LEU A 147 13.76 -8.60 -3.66
CA LEU A 147 14.54 -9.79 -4.01
C LEU A 147 15.04 -10.52 -2.76
N VAL A 148 15.59 -9.81 -1.78
CA VAL A 148 16.09 -10.42 -0.54
C VAL A 148 14.95 -11.09 0.22
N VAL A 149 13.86 -10.37 0.47
CA VAL A 149 12.71 -10.89 1.21
C VAL A 149 12.06 -12.05 0.47
N MET A 150 11.84 -11.93 -0.85
CA MET A 150 11.23 -12.99 -1.63
C MET A 150 12.12 -14.20 -1.86
N SER A 151 13.44 -14.03 -1.85
CA SER A 151 14.36 -15.18 -1.83
C SER A 151 14.23 -15.95 -0.52
N ILE A 152 14.15 -15.25 0.62
CA ILE A 152 13.95 -15.89 1.93
C ILE A 152 12.59 -16.60 1.96
N VAL A 153 11.52 -15.90 1.58
CA VAL A 153 10.16 -16.48 1.51
C VAL A 153 10.11 -17.67 0.55
N GLY A 154 10.78 -17.57 -0.61
CA GLY A 154 10.86 -18.63 -1.59
C GLY A 154 11.63 -19.85 -1.08
N LEU A 155 12.76 -19.65 -0.42
CA LEU A 155 13.53 -20.74 0.18
C LEU A 155 12.76 -21.41 1.32
N MET A 156 12.09 -20.63 2.16
CA MET A 156 11.22 -21.15 3.21
C MET A 156 10.05 -21.96 2.65
N SER A 157 9.38 -21.43 1.63
CA SER A 157 8.24 -22.09 0.97
C SER A 157 8.68 -23.36 0.24
N ALA A 158 9.80 -23.30 -0.47
CA ALA A 158 10.36 -24.42 -1.20
C ALA A 158 10.88 -25.52 -0.25
N GLY A 159 11.53 -25.14 0.85
CA GLY A 159 11.95 -26.08 1.90
C GLY A 159 10.75 -26.71 2.61
N SER A 160 9.71 -25.94 2.90
CA SER A 160 8.45 -26.45 3.45
C SER A 160 7.78 -27.43 2.49
N LEU A 161 7.74 -27.12 1.19
CA LEU A 161 7.21 -28.05 0.19
C LEU A 161 8.04 -29.34 0.11
N ALA A 162 9.37 -29.25 0.16
CA ALA A 162 10.24 -30.43 0.16
C ALA A 162 9.96 -31.34 1.36
N LEU A 163 9.85 -30.74 2.56
CA LEU A 163 9.47 -31.47 3.77
C LEU A 163 8.07 -32.06 3.66
N PHE A 164 7.10 -31.29 3.14
CA PHE A 164 5.74 -31.76 2.93
C PHE A 164 5.70 -33.00 2.03
N LEU A 165 6.38 -32.96 0.88
CA LEU A 165 6.44 -34.09 -0.05
C LEU A 165 7.13 -35.31 0.59
N SER A 166 8.20 -35.10 1.37
CA SER A 166 8.88 -36.19 2.09
C SER A 166 8.00 -36.86 3.14
N ARG A 167 7.09 -36.09 3.78
CA ARG A 167 6.13 -36.59 4.77
C ARG A 167 4.91 -37.24 4.12
N LEU A 168 4.52 -36.81 2.92
CA LEU A 168 3.40 -37.38 2.19
C LEU A 168 3.77 -38.72 1.54
N SER A 169 5.03 -38.90 1.13
CA SER A 169 5.58 -40.18 0.66
C SER A 169 5.83 -41.19 1.79
N LEU A 170 4.86 -41.38 2.69
CA LEU A 170 4.87 -42.48 3.66
C LEU A 170 4.98 -43.82 2.90
N PRO A 171 6.01 -44.64 3.15
CA PRO A 171 6.20 -45.96 2.50
C PRO A 171 5.04 -46.94 2.71
N ASN A 172 4.14 -46.67 3.67
CA ASN A 172 3.14 -47.61 4.14
C ASN A 172 1.80 -47.56 3.39
N LEU A 173 1.47 -46.46 2.70
CA LEU A 173 0.14 -46.32 2.05
C LEU A 173 0.08 -46.91 0.63
N THR A 174 1.22 -47.10 -0.04
CA THR A 174 1.30 -47.59 -1.42
C THR A 174 1.43 -49.11 -1.55
N SER A 175 1.57 -49.83 -0.43
CA SER A 175 1.81 -51.29 -0.46
C SER A 175 0.56 -52.14 -0.68
N GLY A 176 -0.61 -51.51 -0.92
CA GLY A 176 -1.83 -52.21 -1.38
C GLY A 176 -2.43 -53.22 -0.41
N LYS A 177 -1.89 -53.32 0.82
CA LYS A 177 -2.41 -54.13 1.91
C LYS A 177 -2.60 -53.22 3.11
N VAL A 178 -3.79 -52.66 3.25
CA VAL A 178 -4.09 -51.78 4.37
C VAL A 178 -5.27 -52.38 5.11
N GLU A 179 -4.99 -53.31 6.01
CA GLU A 179 -5.78 -53.37 7.24
C GLU A 179 -5.28 -52.20 8.08
N LEU A 180 -6.02 -51.09 8.09
CA LEU A 180 -5.70 -49.93 8.91
C LEU A 180 -5.87 -50.35 10.37
N SER A 181 -4.77 -50.54 11.09
CA SER A 181 -4.82 -50.64 12.55
C SER A 181 -5.18 -49.28 13.14
N ASP A 182 -5.80 -49.24 14.32
CA ASP A 182 -6.05 -47.99 15.05
C ASP A 182 -4.74 -47.18 15.28
N ALA A 183 -3.61 -47.89 15.41
CA ALA A 183 -2.29 -47.28 15.50
C ALA A 183 -1.85 -46.58 14.20
N ASP A 184 -2.20 -47.14 13.03
CA ASP A 184 -1.88 -46.52 11.74
C ASP A 184 -2.72 -45.25 11.51
N LEU A 185 -3.97 -45.25 11.98
CA LEU A 185 -4.85 -44.07 11.94
C LEU A 185 -4.33 -42.94 12.84
N GLU A 186 -3.78 -43.26 14.01
CA GLU A 186 -3.15 -42.29 14.91
C GLU A 186 -1.85 -41.70 14.31
N ASP A 187 -1.04 -42.52 13.66
CA ASP A 187 0.18 -42.09 12.96
C ASP A 187 -0.12 -41.21 11.74
N ILE A 188 -1.16 -41.55 10.97
CA ILE A 188 -1.65 -40.71 9.87
C ILE A 188 -2.20 -39.40 10.43
N GLY A 189 -3.01 -39.44 11.49
CA GLY A 189 -3.60 -38.26 12.12
C GLY A 189 -2.55 -37.28 12.63
N SER A 190 -1.56 -37.77 13.38
CA SER A 190 -0.44 -36.96 13.89
C SER A 190 0.43 -36.39 12.76
N SER A 191 0.66 -37.16 11.69
CA SER A 191 1.37 -36.70 10.50
C SER A 191 0.62 -35.57 9.79
N LEU A 192 -0.70 -35.70 9.63
CA LEU A 192 -1.54 -34.66 9.03
C LEU A 192 -1.53 -33.38 9.86
N VAL A 193 -1.66 -33.49 11.19
CA VAL A 193 -1.55 -32.32 12.10
C VAL A 193 -0.19 -31.65 11.94
N GLY A 194 0.90 -32.43 11.91
CA GLY A 194 2.24 -31.92 11.66
C GLY A 194 2.36 -31.16 10.33
N LEU A 195 1.75 -31.67 9.26
CA LEU A 195 1.72 -31.01 7.96
C LEU A 195 0.94 -29.70 7.99
N PHE A 196 -0.24 -29.67 8.62
CA PHE A 196 -1.04 -28.46 8.77
C PHE A 196 -0.31 -27.38 9.57
N VAL A 197 0.32 -27.75 10.68
CA VAL A 197 1.14 -26.83 11.49
C VAL A 197 2.28 -26.27 10.65
N GLN A 198 2.99 -27.12 9.91
CA GLN A 198 4.11 -26.69 9.05
C GLN A 198 3.68 -25.70 7.96
N LEU A 199 2.58 -26.00 7.25
CA LEU A 199 2.02 -25.11 6.22
C LEU A 199 1.55 -23.78 6.85
N GLY A 200 0.88 -23.86 8.00
CA GLY A 200 0.43 -22.68 8.76
C GLY A 200 1.60 -21.78 9.15
N VAL A 201 2.65 -22.33 9.76
CA VAL A 201 3.85 -21.59 10.16
C VAL A 201 4.53 -20.96 8.95
N THR A 202 4.71 -21.70 7.86
CA THR A 202 5.34 -21.19 6.63
C THR A 202 4.53 -20.04 6.03
N SER A 203 3.20 -20.18 5.99
CA SER A 203 2.29 -19.15 5.48
C SER A 203 2.34 -17.88 6.33
N VAL A 204 2.28 -18.03 7.67
CA VAL A 204 2.34 -16.89 8.59
C VAL A 204 3.67 -16.15 8.43
N LEU A 205 4.81 -16.85 8.48
CA LEU A 205 6.12 -16.20 8.34
C LEU A 205 6.27 -15.49 6.99
N SER A 206 5.80 -16.10 5.91
CA SER A 206 5.82 -15.50 4.56
C SER A 206 4.97 -14.23 4.52
N MET A 207 3.77 -14.29 5.07
CA MET A 207 2.87 -13.15 5.19
C MET A 207 3.49 -12.01 6.00
N LEU A 208 4.13 -12.30 7.14
CA LEU A 208 4.82 -11.28 7.94
C LEU A 208 5.98 -10.63 7.18
N ALA A 209 6.79 -11.43 6.48
CA ALA A 209 7.90 -10.93 5.68
C ALA A 209 7.41 -10.00 4.55
N THR A 210 6.36 -10.40 3.82
CA THR A 210 5.75 -9.57 2.77
C THR A 210 5.11 -8.29 3.31
N SER A 211 4.49 -8.34 4.50
CA SER A 211 3.93 -7.15 5.15
C SER A 211 4.98 -6.08 5.44
N ILE A 212 6.14 -6.49 5.96
CA ILE A 212 7.25 -5.57 6.24
C ILE A 212 7.78 -4.97 4.93
N LEU A 213 7.92 -5.81 3.90
CA LEU A 213 8.35 -5.38 2.58
C LEU A 213 7.38 -4.35 1.98
N ILE A 214 6.07 -4.56 2.06
CA ILE A 214 5.06 -3.60 1.58
C ILE A 214 5.23 -2.24 2.28
N GLY A 215 5.38 -2.22 3.61
CA GLY A 215 5.63 -0.98 4.36
C GLY A 215 6.91 -0.26 3.91
N LEU A 216 8.00 -1.01 3.74
CA LEU A 216 9.28 -0.48 3.26
C LEU A 216 9.15 0.14 1.85
N LEU A 217 8.43 -0.54 0.95
CA LEU A 217 8.22 -0.07 -0.42
C LEU A 217 7.33 1.18 -0.45
N ILE A 218 6.28 1.25 0.38
CA ILE A 218 5.42 2.44 0.49
C ILE A 218 6.23 3.68 0.94
N VAL A 219 7.09 3.54 1.96
CA VAL A 219 7.97 4.64 2.43
C VAL A 219 8.94 5.08 1.32
N THR A 220 9.46 4.12 0.56
CA THR A 220 10.37 4.37 -0.56
C THR A 220 9.68 5.20 -1.65
N VAL A 221 8.45 4.83 -2.00
CA VAL A 221 7.65 5.55 -3.01
C VAL A 221 7.35 6.96 -2.49
N SER A 222 6.85 7.11 -1.27
CA SER A 222 6.53 8.42 -0.66
C SER A 222 7.71 9.42 -0.75
N ARG A 223 8.94 8.98 -0.46
CA ARG A 223 10.13 9.84 -0.64
C ARG A 223 10.41 10.21 -2.08
N THR A 224 10.20 9.26 -2.99
CA THR A 224 10.39 9.43 -4.43
C THR A 224 9.40 10.44 -5.00
N ILE A 225 8.15 10.45 -4.52
CA ILE A 225 7.15 11.47 -4.87
C ILE A 225 7.66 12.87 -4.49
N LEU A 226 8.30 13.00 -3.33
CA LEU A 226 8.86 14.26 -2.82
C LEU A 226 10.22 14.63 -3.45
N GLY A 227 10.61 13.99 -4.56
CA GLY A 227 11.86 14.29 -5.28
C GLY A 227 13.14 13.85 -4.54
N ARG A 228 13.02 13.12 -3.43
CA ARG A 228 14.17 12.65 -2.64
C ARG A 228 14.57 11.23 -3.06
N LYS A 229 15.87 11.01 -3.26
CA LYS A 229 16.42 9.66 -3.47
C LYS A 229 16.27 8.86 -2.17
N ALA A 230 15.71 7.66 -2.27
CA ALA A 230 15.53 6.78 -1.13
C ALA A 230 16.78 5.90 -0.96
N SER A 231 17.47 6.04 0.18
CA SER A 231 18.51 5.08 0.60
C SER A 231 17.88 3.94 1.40
N LEU A 232 18.31 2.71 1.17
CA LEU A 232 17.80 1.51 1.86
C LEU A 232 17.88 1.64 3.38
N SER A 233 19.00 2.17 3.89
CA SER A 233 19.20 2.38 5.33
C SER A 233 18.18 3.36 5.89
N ASP A 234 17.98 4.50 5.22
CA ASP A 234 17.07 5.53 5.73
C ASP A 234 15.60 5.09 5.68
N VAL A 235 15.22 4.27 4.69
CA VAL A 235 13.87 3.70 4.60
C VAL A 235 13.67 2.66 5.71
N TRP A 236 14.66 1.82 5.97
CA TRP A 236 14.61 0.85 7.06
C TRP A 236 14.53 1.51 8.43
N GLN A 237 15.34 2.54 8.69
CA GLN A 237 15.32 3.29 9.95
C GLN A 237 13.94 3.90 10.25
N ARG A 238 13.22 4.36 9.22
CA ARG A 238 11.86 4.89 9.37
C ARG A 238 10.79 3.80 9.50
N THR A 239 11.00 2.64 8.89
CA THR A 239 10.03 1.53 8.92
C THR A 239 10.15 0.69 10.19
N ARG A 240 11.37 0.50 10.72
CA ARG A 240 11.67 -0.36 11.88
C ARG A 240 10.77 -0.11 13.10
N PRO A 241 10.52 1.14 13.55
CA PRO A 241 9.65 1.40 14.71
C PRO A 241 8.21 0.92 14.50
N ARG A 242 7.78 0.78 13.24
CA ARG A 242 6.42 0.44 12.84
C ARG A 242 6.26 -1.00 12.38
N VAL A 243 7.32 -1.81 12.39
CA VAL A 243 7.25 -3.23 11.99
C VAL A 243 6.20 -4.01 12.79
N TRP A 244 6.14 -3.82 14.10
CA TRP A 244 5.14 -4.49 14.94
C TRP A 244 3.70 -4.05 14.65
N ALA A 245 3.51 -2.77 14.37
CA ALA A 245 2.22 -2.23 13.99
C ALA A 245 1.80 -2.76 12.61
N LEU A 246 2.71 -2.85 11.64
CA LEU A 246 2.46 -3.49 10.33
C LEU A 246 2.08 -4.96 10.47
N ILE A 247 2.83 -5.72 11.28
CA ILE A 247 2.53 -7.12 11.59
C ILE A 247 1.14 -7.26 12.22
N GLY A 248 0.85 -6.47 13.26
CA GLY A 248 -0.44 -6.47 13.93
C GLY A 248 -1.59 -6.11 13.00
N GLN A 249 -1.40 -5.13 12.11
CA GLN A 249 -2.41 -4.74 11.13
C GLN A 249 -2.64 -5.83 10.08
N THR A 250 -1.58 -6.44 9.56
CA THR A 250 -1.71 -7.54 8.60
C THR A 250 -2.40 -8.74 9.25
N LEU A 251 -2.02 -9.12 10.47
CA LEU A 251 -2.69 -10.19 11.20
C LEU A 251 -4.18 -9.89 11.42
N LEU A 252 -4.53 -8.67 11.81
CA LEU A 252 -5.91 -8.27 12.03
C LEU A 252 -6.73 -8.29 10.72
N ILE A 253 -6.20 -7.72 9.65
CA ILE A 253 -6.85 -7.74 8.33
C ILE A 253 -7.04 -9.18 7.85
N GLN A 254 -6.03 -10.02 8.00
CA GLN A 254 -6.09 -11.42 7.61
C GLN A 254 -7.05 -12.24 8.47
N LEU A 255 -7.14 -11.94 9.77
CA LEU A 255 -8.16 -12.51 10.65
C LEU A 255 -9.57 -12.15 10.17
N ILE A 256 -9.82 -10.87 9.89
CA ILE A 256 -11.13 -10.40 9.37
C ILE A 256 -11.48 -11.14 8.07
N LEU A 257 -10.55 -11.21 7.13
CA LEU A 257 -10.75 -11.89 5.85
C LEU A 257 -10.99 -13.39 6.01
N THR A 258 -10.26 -14.03 6.93
CA THR A 258 -10.41 -15.46 7.22
C THR A 258 -11.76 -15.75 7.85
N VAL A 259 -12.20 -14.93 8.82
CA VAL A 259 -13.52 -15.07 9.45
C VAL A 259 -14.63 -14.89 8.43
N ILE A 260 -14.56 -13.86 7.58
CA ILE A 260 -15.56 -13.65 6.51
C ILE A 260 -15.59 -14.85 5.57
N THR A 261 -14.42 -15.30 5.09
CA THR A 261 -14.32 -16.46 4.21
C THR A 261 -14.89 -17.71 4.87
N ALA A 262 -14.58 -17.97 6.13
CA ALA A 262 -15.09 -19.11 6.89
C ALA A 262 -16.62 -19.07 7.03
N VAL A 263 -17.20 -17.90 7.32
CA VAL A 263 -18.67 -17.72 7.38
C VAL A 263 -19.31 -18.02 6.03
N PHE A 264 -18.76 -17.50 4.94
CA PHE A 264 -19.27 -17.79 3.60
C PHE A 264 -19.15 -19.26 3.22
N VAL A 265 -18.04 -19.92 3.57
CA VAL A 265 -17.85 -21.36 3.35
C VAL A 265 -18.86 -22.16 4.16
N ALA A 266 -19.08 -21.82 5.44
CA ALA A 266 -20.09 -22.47 6.27
C ALA A 266 -21.50 -22.32 5.70
N LEU A 267 -21.84 -21.14 5.18
CA LEU A 267 -23.11 -20.90 4.47
C LEU A 267 -23.21 -21.72 3.18
N ALA A 268 -22.15 -21.75 2.37
CA ALA A 268 -22.11 -22.53 1.13
C ALA A 268 -22.31 -24.03 1.40
N VAL A 269 -21.64 -24.56 2.41
CA VAL A 269 -21.78 -25.96 2.84
C VAL A 269 -23.19 -26.22 3.39
N GLY A 270 -23.74 -25.32 4.21
CA GLY A 270 -25.09 -25.45 4.74
C GLY A 270 -26.16 -25.45 3.65
N ILE A 271 -26.05 -24.55 2.67
CA ILE A 271 -26.95 -24.48 1.52
C ILE A 271 -26.78 -25.72 0.62
N GLY A 272 -25.53 -26.11 0.36
CA GLY A 272 -25.23 -27.32 -0.41
C GLY A 272 -25.82 -28.57 0.24
N TRP A 273 -25.69 -28.71 1.56
CA TRP A 273 -26.31 -29.78 2.32
C TRP A 273 -27.85 -29.71 2.30
N ALA A 274 -28.44 -28.52 2.39
CA ALA A 274 -29.90 -28.36 2.32
C ALA A 274 -30.48 -28.74 0.95
N LEU A 275 -29.76 -28.42 -0.14
CA LEU A 275 -30.22 -28.72 -1.50
C LEU A 275 -29.91 -30.15 -1.93
N LEU A 276 -28.71 -30.64 -1.61
CA LEU A 276 -28.20 -31.94 -2.10
C LEU A 276 -28.23 -33.03 -1.04
N GLY A 277 -28.45 -32.72 0.24
CA GLY A 277 -28.37 -33.69 1.34
C GLY A 277 -29.30 -34.88 1.14
N ASN A 278 -30.51 -34.65 0.63
CA ASN A 278 -31.45 -35.74 0.32
C ASN A 278 -30.90 -36.68 -0.77
N ILE A 279 -30.31 -36.13 -1.83
CA ILE A 279 -29.71 -36.88 -2.94
C ILE A 279 -28.45 -37.63 -2.47
N ILE A 280 -27.65 -36.99 -1.62
CA ILE A 280 -26.42 -37.58 -1.05
C ILE A 280 -26.76 -38.79 -0.16
N VAL A 281 -27.84 -38.71 0.62
CA VAL A 281 -28.23 -39.77 1.57
C VAL A 281 -29.04 -40.88 0.91
N ASN A 282 -30.00 -40.53 0.03
CA ASN A 282 -30.98 -41.48 -0.50
C ASN A 282 -30.70 -41.93 -1.94
N GLY A 283 -29.70 -41.34 -2.60
CA GLY A 283 -29.40 -41.59 -4.01
C GLY A 283 -30.10 -40.62 -4.96
N ALA A 284 -29.69 -40.63 -6.23
CA ALA A 284 -30.25 -39.76 -7.26
C ALA A 284 -31.37 -40.47 -8.03
N ASP A 285 -32.58 -39.88 -7.99
CA ASP A 285 -33.74 -40.25 -8.80
C ASP A 285 -33.83 -39.41 -10.09
N GLU A 286 -34.75 -39.75 -11.00
CA GLU A 286 -34.95 -39.08 -12.31
C GLU A 286 -35.17 -37.56 -12.19
N ASP A 287 -35.77 -37.08 -11.09
CA ASP A 287 -36.01 -35.65 -10.82
C ASP A 287 -34.78 -34.92 -10.22
N SER A 288 -33.72 -35.63 -9.87
CA SER A 288 -32.54 -35.07 -9.18
C SER A 288 -31.73 -34.12 -10.07
N ALA A 289 -31.83 -34.26 -11.40
CA ALA A 289 -31.10 -33.43 -12.34
C ALA A 289 -31.40 -31.95 -12.15
N GLY A 290 -32.68 -31.59 -11.92
CA GLY A 290 -33.07 -30.20 -11.66
C GLY A 290 -32.45 -29.63 -10.39
N VAL A 291 -32.44 -30.42 -9.31
CA VAL A 291 -31.88 -30.02 -8.02
C VAL A 291 -30.36 -29.84 -8.10
N ILE A 292 -29.66 -30.73 -8.83
CA ILE A 292 -28.21 -30.64 -9.04
C ILE A 292 -27.85 -29.35 -9.81
N ILE A 293 -28.60 -29.02 -10.86
CA ILE A 293 -28.39 -27.79 -11.63
C ILE A 293 -28.60 -26.56 -10.74
N VAL A 294 -29.67 -26.53 -9.95
CA VAL A 294 -29.94 -25.42 -9.01
C VAL A 294 -28.82 -25.30 -7.97
N ALA A 295 -28.38 -26.41 -7.37
CA ALA A 295 -27.31 -26.42 -6.40
C ALA A 295 -25.99 -25.89 -6.99
N PHE A 296 -25.66 -26.27 -8.23
CA PHE A 296 -24.48 -25.77 -8.94
C PHE A 296 -24.57 -24.26 -9.22
N LEU A 297 -25.72 -23.75 -9.67
CA LEU A 297 -25.92 -22.31 -9.91
C LEU A 297 -25.83 -21.52 -8.61
N VAL A 298 -26.40 -22.05 -7.52
CA VAL A 298 -26.32 -21.44 -6.19
C VAL A 298 -24.87 -21.40 -5.70
N LEU A 299 -24.12 -22.49 -5.87
CA LEU A 299 -22.69 -22.53 -5.54
C LEU A 299 -21.90 -21.47 -6.33
N LEU A 300 -22.12 -21.34 -7.64
CA LEU A 300 -21.48 -20.31 -8.45
C LEU A 300 -21.85 -18.90 -7.98
N ALA A 301 -23.12 -18.66 -7.64
CA ALA A 301 -23.57 -17.37 -7.12
C ALA A 301 -22.90 -17.03 -5.78
N VAL A 302 -22.76 -18.01 -4.88
CA VAL A 302 -22.08 -17.83 -3.58
C VAL A 302 -20.58 -17.55 -3.78
N ILE A 303 -19.91 -18.28 -4.68
CA ILE A 303 -18.50 -18.05 -5.01
C ILE A 303 -18.32 -16.64 -5.61
N ALA A 304 -19.18 -16.24 -6.55
CA ALA A 304 -19.13 -14.90 -7.13
C ALA A 304 -19.37 -13.81 -6.08
N ALA A 305 -20.36 -13.99 -5.19
CA ALA A 305 -20.65 -13.08 -4.11
C ALA A 305 -19.47 -12.96 -3.12
N LEU A 306 -18.84 -14.08 -2.74
CA LEU A 306 -17.66 -14.11 -1.89
C LEU A 306 -16.47 -13.41 -2.57
N GLY A 307 -16.25 -13.65 -3.86
CA GLY A 307 -15.20 -13.01 -4.65
C GLY A 307 -15.38 -11.49 -4.69
N LEU A 308 -16.60 -11.02 -4.99
CA LEU A 308 -16.93 -9.60 -5.02
C LEU A 308 -16.83 -8.96 -3.63
N ALA A 309 -17.31 -9.61 -2.59
CA ALA A 309 -17.24 -9.12 -1.21
C ALA A 309 -15.79 -8.99 -0.73
N THR A 310 -14.98 -10.03 -0.96
CA THR A 310 -13.55 -10.03 -0.62
C THR A 310 -12.81 -8.95 -1.40
N PHE A 311 -13.06 -8.83 -2.70
CA PHE A 311 -12.43 -7.79 -3.53
C PHE A 311 -12.83 -6.37 -3.10
N ALA A 312 -14.10 -6.14 -2.79
CA ALA A 312 -14.58 -4.87 -2.26
C ALA A 312 -13.90 -4.53 -0.93
N LEU A 313 -13.75 -5.51 -0.04
CA LEU A 313 -13.06 -5.35 1.24
C LEU A 313 -11.57 -5.05 1.06
N MET A 314 -10.90 -5.73 0.14
CA MET A 314 -9.52 -5.43 -0.24
C MET A 314 -9.37 -3.98 -0.74
N CYS A 315 -10.31 -3.50 -1.55
CA CYS A 315 -10.32 -2.10 -1.98
C CYS A 315 -10.51 -1.14 -0.81
N LYS A 316 -11.35 -1.48 0.18
CA LYS A 316 -11.56 -0.67 1.38
C LYS A 316 -10.34 -0.62 2.32
N LEU A 317 -9.56 -1.69 2.36
CA LEU A 317 -8.44 -1.85 3.29
C LEU A 317 -7.06 -1.64 2.65
N CYS A 318 -6.96 -1.49 1.33
CA CYS A 318 -5.69 -1.39 0.62
C CYS A 318 -4.83 -0.18 1.04
N LEU A 319 -5.45 0.88 1.58
CA LEU A 319 -4.73 2.09 2.02
C LEU A 319 -4.27 2.00 3.48
N ALA A 320 -4.74 1.01 4.25
CA ALA A 320 -4.43 0.89 5.67
C ALA A 320 -2.91 0.81 5.93
N PRO A 321 -2.10 0.04 5.17
CA PRO A 321 -0.65 0.01 5.38
C PRO A 321 0.02 1.35 5.09
N ALA A 322 -0.49 2.09 4.09
CA ALA A 322 0.01 3.42 3.76
C ALA A 322 -0.33 4.44 4.85
N ALA A 323 -1.56 4.41 5.36
CA ALA A 323 -1.98 5.27 6.47
C ALA A 323 -1.14 4.99 7.73
N LEU A 324 -1.00 3.73 8.15
CA LEU A 324 -0.23 3.37 9.34
C LEU A 324 1.22 3.86 9.29
N VAL A 325 1.89 3.66 8.17
CA VAL A 325 3.33 3.98 8.06
C VAL A 325 3.58 5.45 7.77
N LEU A 326 2.73 6.10 6.96
CA LEU A 326 2.94 7.48 6.53
C LEU A 326 2.33 8.51 7.49
N GLU A 327 1.21 8.21 8.16
CA GLU A 327 0.62 9.07 9.20
C GLU A 327 1.12 8.73 10.61
N ASN A 328 1.93 7.68 10.76
CA ASN A 328 2.51 7.31 12.06
C ASN A 328 1.41 7.00 13.12
N ILE A 329 0.28 6.44 12.67
CA ILE A 329 -0.92 6.15 13.48
C ILE A 329 -0.99 4.67 13.92
N GLY A 330 -1.94 4.36 14.81
CA GLY A 330 -2.16 3.00 15.32
C GLY A 330 -2.79 2.05 14.28
N VAL A 331 -2.83 0.75 14.62
CA VAL A 331 -3.37 -0.32 13.75
C VAL A 331 -4.85 -0.11 13.39
N LEU A 332 -5.70 0.05 14.40
CA LEU A 332 -7.14 0.25 14.21
C LEU A 332 -7.43 1.61 13.57
N GLU A 333 -6.67 2.63 13.95
CA GLU A 333 -6.77 3.97 13.39
C GLU A 333 -6.44 3.96 11.89
N GLY A 334 -5.38 3.26 11.47
CA GLY A 334 -5.02 3.07 10.07
C GLY A 334 -6.11 2.37 9.25
N ILE A 335 -6.79 1.38 9.82
CA ILE A 335 -7.92 0.70 9.19
C ILE A 335 -9.12 1.65 9.05
N SER A 336 -9.48 2.35 10.13
CA SER A 336 -10.57 3.35 10.11
C SER A 336 -10.29 4.44 9.08
N ARG A 337 -9.05 4.91 9.04
CA ARG A 337 -8.55 5.90 8.07
C ARG A 337 -8.65 5.41 6.63
N SER A 338 -8.25 4.18 6.35
CA SER A 338 -8.44 3.56 5.03
C SER A 338 -9.93 3.53 4.65
N TRP A 339 -10.80 3.21 5.61
CA TRP A 339 -12.24 3.16 5.38
C TRP A 339 -12.84 4.53 5.06
N THR A 340 -12.44 5.58 5.79
CA THR A 340 -12.93 6.94 5.57
C THR A 340 -12.46 7.48 4.22
N LEU A 341 -11.18 7.32 3.88
CA LEU A 341 -10.61 7.76 2.60
C LEU A 341 -11.26 7.04 1.40
N THR A 342 -11.57 5.74 1.54
CA THR A 342 -12.17 4.94 0.46
C THR A 342 -13.68 5.08 0.32
N ARG A 343 -14.38 5.76 1.26
CA ARG A 343 -15.85 5.86 1.24
C ARG A 343 -16.38 6.70 0.08
N GLY A 344 -15.78 7.87 -0.17
CA GLY A 344 -16.22 8.78 -1.25
C GLY A 344 -15.73 8.40 -2.66
N TYR A 345 -14.70 7.55 -2.75
CA TYR A 345 -13.99 7.26 -4.00
C TYR A 345 -13.94 5.77 -4.36
N PHE A 346 -14.85 4.96 -3.81
CA PHE A 346 -14.81 3.50 -3.92
C PHE A 346 -14.67 2.99 -5.37
N TRP A 347 -15.50 3.45 -6.29
CA TRP A 347 -15.47 2.99 -7.69
C TRP A 347 -14.18 3.35 -8.44
N ARG A 348 -13.57 4.48 -8.09
CA ARG A 348 -12.28 4.89 -8.63
C ARG A 348 -11.17 3.95 -8.13
N ILE A 349 -11.18 3.62 -6.84
CA ILE A 349 -10.24 2.67 -6.22
C ILE A 349 -10.42 1.28 -6.82
N VAL A 350 -11.66 0.82 -6.96
CA VAL A 350 -12.01 -0.44 -7.65
C VAL A 350 -11.44 -0.46 -9.06
N GLY A 351 -11.65 0.61 -9.84
CA GLY A 351 -11.12 0.70 -11.21
C GLY A 351 -9.60 0.64 -11.27
N ILE A 352 -8.89 1.37 -10.39
CA ILE A 352 -7.42 1.37 -10.32
C ILE A 352 -6.90 -0.01 -9.87
N ARG A 353 -7.48 -0.60 -8.81
CA ARG A 353 -7.09 -1.91 -8.30
C ARG A 353 -7.36 -3.02 -9.30
N LEU A 354 -8.51 -2.99 -9.98
CA LEU A 354 -8.86 -3.96 -11.01
C LEU A 354 -7.91 -3.84 -12.21
N LEU A 355 -7.64 -2.63 -12.69
CA LEU A 355 -6.73 -2.41 -13.80
C LEU A 355 -5.30 -2.85 -13.47
N SER A 356 -4.79 -2.44 -12.29
CA SER A 356 -3.48 -2.87 -11.78
C SER A 356 -3.40 -4.39 -11.64
N PHE A 357 -4.46 -5.01 -11.09
CA PHE A 357 -4.56 -6.46 -10.95
C PHE A 357 -4.50 -7.15 -12.31
N ILE A 358 -5.27 -6.69 -13.31
CA ILE A 358 -5.27 -7.27 -14.66
C ILE A 358 -3.88 -7.20 -15.30
N ILE A 359 -3.23 -6.03 -15.24
CA ILE A 359 -1.89 -5.83 -15.82
C ILE A 359 -0.89 -6.80 -15.18
N VAL A 360 -0.86 -6.84 -13.85
CA VAL A 360 0.06 -7.71 -13.11
C VAL A 360 -0.28 -9.18 -13.31
N PHE A 361 -1.56 -9.54 -13.34
CA PHE A 361 -2.02 -10.90 -13.54
C PHE A 361 -1.49 -11.46 -14.87
N PHE A 362 -1.75 -10.78 -15.98
CA PHE A 362 -1.27 -11.24 -17.28
C PHE A 362 0.26 -11.29 -17.36
N ALA A 363 0.96 -10.26 -16.84
CA ALA A 363 2.42 -10.28 -16.80
C ALA A 363 2.97 -11.47 -15.99
N THR A 364 2.35 -11.77 -14.85
CA THR A 364 2.73 -12.90 -13.99
C THR A 364 2.43 -14.22 -14.67
N GLN A 365 1.24 -14.39 -15.26
CA GLN A 365 0.85 -15.65 -15.90
C GLN A 365 1.74 -15.98 -17.09
N VAL A 366 2.14 -14.99 -17.90
CA VAL A 366 3.07 -15.22 -19.02
C VAL A 366 4.42 -15.75 -18.51
N VAL A 367 4.98 -15.11 -17.48
CA VAL A 367 6.29 -15.51 -16.92
C VAL A 367 6.19 -16.87 -16.20
N SER A 368 5.19 -17.04 -15.33
CA SER A 368 4.97 -18.28 -14.58
C SER A 368 4.64 -19.46 -15.50
N GLN A 369 3.90 -19.27 -16.57
CA GLN A 369 3.63 -20.32 -17.56
C GLN A 369 4.90 -20.72 -18.32
N GLY A 370 5.74 -19.74 -18.68
CA GLY A 370 7.05 -20.01 -19.28
C GLY A 370 7.94 -20.84 -18.37
N VAL A 371 8.04 -20.46 -17.09
CA VAL A 371 8.75 -21.26 -16.07
C VAL A 371 8.12 -22.65 -15.94
N SER A 372 6.80 -22.74 -15.85
CA SER A 372 6.09 -24.02 -15.71
C SER A 372 6.39 -24.98 -16.86
N ILE A 373 6.38 -24.51 -18.11
CA ILE A 373 6.68 -25.35 -19.29
C ILE A 373 8.11 -25.90 -19.20
N VAL A 374 9.10 -25.05 -18.90
CA VAL A 374 10.50 -25.48 -18.76
C VAL A 374 10.65 -26.51 -17.64
N MET A 375 10.05 -26.24 -16.49
CA MET A 375 10.15 -27.11 -15.32
C MET A 375 9.45 -28.45 -15.56
N GLN A 376 8.28 -28.46 -16.20
CA GLN A 376 7.59 -29.70 -16.58
C GLN A 376 8.40 -30.49 -17.61
N GLY A 377 9.03 -29.84 -18.59
CA GLY A 377 9.92 -30.51 -19.54
C GLY A 377 11.08 -31.22 -18.85
N ILE A 378 11.69 -30.59 -17.84
CA ILE A 378 12.75 -31.21 -17.02
C ILE A 378 12.20 -32.39 -16.21
N ALA A 379 11.02 -32.25 -15.58
CA ALA A 379 10.40 -33.34 -14.83
C ALA A 379 10.09 -34.56 -15.72
N TYR A 380 9.63 -34.33 -16.96
CA TYR A 380 9.40 -35.40 -17.93
C TYR A 380 10.70 -36.07 -18.38
N ALA A 381 11.77 -35.30 -18.63
CA ALA A 381 13.06 -35.83 -19.06
C ALA A 381 13.82 -36.55 -17.94
N ALA A 382 13.63 -36.13 -16.68
CA ALA A 382 14.27 -36.69 -15.50
C ALA A 382 13.25 -36.88 -14.36
N PRO A 383 12.41 -37.94 -14.41
CA PRO A 383 11.36 -38.17 -13.42
C PRO A 383 11.87 -38.31 -11.99
N SER A 384 13.11 -38.80 -11.81
CA SER A 384 13.78 -38.90 -10.51
C SER A 384 14.04 -37.54 -9.84
N THR A 385 13.97 -36.44 -10.60
CA THR A 385 14.21 -35.07 -10.10
C THR A 385 12.93 -34.27 -9.84
N THR A 386 11.74 -34.88 -10.00
CA THR A 386 10.44 -34.19 -9.90
C THR A 386 10.29 -33.34 -8.63
N ILE A 387 10.71 -33.85 -7.47
CA ILE A 387 10.67 -33.10 -6.20
C ILE A 387 11.58 -31.86 -6.28
N ALA A 388 12.82 -32.00 -6.77
CA ALA A 388 13.74 -30.89 -6.94
C ALA A 388 13.20 -29.84 -7.94
N VAL A 389 12.54 -30.28 -9.00
CA VAL A 389 11.85 -29.41 -9.97
C VAL A 389 10.71 -28.63 -9.29
N MET A 390 9.88 -29.27 -8.46
CA MET A 390 8.80 -28.58 -7.72
C MET A 390 9.34 -27.54 -6.73
N VAL A 391 10.41 -27.89 -6.00
CA VAL A 391 11.10 -27.00 -5.07
C VAL A 391 11.68 -25.79 -5.80
N ALA A 392 12.40 -26.01 -6.91
CA ALA A 392 12.94 -24.94 -7.73
C ALA A 392 11.83 -24.07 -8.36
N SER A 393 10.72 -24.67 -8.81
CA SER A 393 9.57 -23.94 -9.35
C SER A 393 8.93 -23.03 -8.31
N THR A 394 8.85 -23.48 -7.06
CA THR A 394 8.32 -22.69 -5.94
C THR A 394 9.19 -21.48 -5.68
N LEU A 395 10.52 -21.67 -5.61
CA LEU A 395 11.48 -20.58 -5.45
C LEU A 395 11.39 -19.57 -6.60
N LEU A 396 11.37 -20.04 -7.85
CA LEU A 396 11.26 -19.17 -9.03
C LEU A 396 9.98 -18.33 -9.01
N ASN A 397 8.83 -18.91 -8.62
CA ASN A 397 7.59 -18.16 -8.49
C ASN A 397 7.67 -17.08 -7.40
N SER A 398 8.34 -17.32 -6.29
CA SER A 398 8.59 -16.27 -5.30
C SER A 398 9.49 -15.15 -5.85
N LEU A 399 10.50 -15.48 -6.66
CA LEU A 399 11.34 -14.47 -7.31
C LEU A 399 10.57 -13.64 -8.34
N ILE A 400 9.59 -14.22 -9.03
CA ILE A 400 8.67 -13.45 -9.90
C ILE A 400 7.90 -12.42 -9.05
N GLN A 401 7.43 -12.79 -7.86
CA GLN A 401 6.75 -11.85 -6.94
C GLN A 401 7.66 -10.69 -6.49
N ALA A 402 8.98 -10.90 -6.42
CA ALA A 402 9.94 -9.84 -6.11
C ALA A 402 9.92 -8.70 -7.14
N ALA A 403 9.60 -9.00 -8.40
CA ALA A 403 9.48 -8.00 -9.46
C ALA A 403 8.13 -7.25 -9.42
N ILE A 404 7.11 -7.85 -8.83
CA ILE A 404 5.73 -7.36 -8.85
C ILE A 404 5.42 -6.45 -7.67
N LEU A 405 5.83 -6.83 -6.46
CA LEU A 405 5.49 -6.08 -5.25
C LEU A 405 5.91 -4.60 -5.27
N PRO A 406 7.09 -4.24 -5.81
CA PRO A 406 7.45 -2.84 -6.00
C PRO A 406 6.42 -2.02 -6.81
N PHE A 407 5.82 -2.62 -7.84
CA PHE A 407 4.80 -1.95 -8.64
C PHE A 407 3.48 -1.81 -7.86
N ASP A 408 2.99 -2.89 -7.26
CA ASP A 408 1.72 -2.87 -6.51
C ASP A 408 1.77 -1.89 -5.33
N SER A 409 2.86 -1.89 -4.57
CA SER A 409 3.07 -0.94 -3.46
C SER A 409 3.16 0.51 -3.94
N ALA A 410 3.75 0.78 -5.10
CA ALA A 410 3.78 2.11 -5.69
C ALA A 410 2.39 2.59 -6.10
N VAL A 411 1.57 1.72 -6.70
CA VAL A 411 0.17 2.03 -7.02
C VAL A 411 -0.61 2.37 -5.75
N VAL A 412 -0.45 1.57 -4.68
CA VAL A 412 -1.11 1.83 -3.38
C VAL A 412 -0.66 3.15 -2.77
N ALA A 413 0.65 3.43 -2.75
CA ALA A 413 1.19 4.67 -2.19
C ALA A 413 0.71 5.90 -2.97
N LEU A 414 0.69 5.84 -4.31
CA LEU A 414 0.19 6.94 -5.15
C LEU A 414 -1.30 7.15 -5.01
N MET A 415 -2.08 6.08 -4.90
CA MET A 415 -3.51 6.16 -4.65
C MET A 415 -3.81 6.76 -3.28
N TYR A 416 -3.02 6.43 -2.26
CA TYR A 416 -3.10 7.04 -0.94
C TYR A 416 -2.82 8.56 -1.00
N THR A 417 -1.73 8.96 -1.68
CA THR A 417 -1.41 10.38 -1.86
C THR A 417 -2.48 11.13 -2.67
N ASP A 418 -3.01 10.54 -3.75
CA ASP A 418 -4.11 11.09 -4.54
C ASP A 418 -5.36 11.34 -3.69
N LEU A 419 -5.74 10.38 -2.86
CA LEU A 419 -6.92 10.51 -2.02
C LEU A 419 -6.75 11.59 -0.97
N ARG A 420 -5.57 11.69 -0.33
CA ARG A 420 -5.30 12.80 0.59
C ARG A 420 -5.29 14.16 -0.10
N MET A 421 -4.79 14.27 -1.32
CA MET A 421 -4.91 15.52 -2.10
C MET A 421 -6.39 15.88 -2.36
N ARG A 422 -7.24 14.88 -2.63
CA ARG A 422 -8.67 15.10 -2.92
C ARG A 422 -9.52 15.35 -1.68
N SER A 423 -9.23 14.71 -0.56
CA SER A 423 -10.05 14.78 0.66
C SER A 423 -9.58 15.84 1.64
N GLU A 424 -8.29 16.17 1.63
CA GLU A 424 -7.65 17.02 2.66
C GLU A 424 -6.94 18.26 2.11
N GLY A 425 -6.87 18.43 0.79
CA GLY A 425 -6.17 19.60 0.20
C GLY A 425 -4.64 19.55 0.40
N LEU A 426 -4.07 18.35 0.55
CA LEU A 426 -2.62 18.12 0.67
C LEU A 426 -1.83 18.73 -0.50
N ASP A 427 -2.47 19.00 -1.65
CA ASP A 427 -1.82 19.68 -2.77
C ASP A 427 -1.40 21.12 -2.44
N VAL A 428 -2.13 21.79 -1.54
CA VAL A 428 -1.78 23.13 -1.04
C VAL A 428 -0.55 23.07 -0.12
N GLU A 429 -0.52 22.12 0.80
CA GLU A 429 0.62 21.90 1.71
C GLU A 429 1.88 21.45 0.96
N LEU A 430 1.73 20.56 -0.04
CA LEU A 430 2.86 20.08 -0.84
C LEU A 430 3.43 21.18 -1.75
N ARG A 431 2.60 22.07 -2.30
CA ARG A 431 3.07 23.26 -3.04
C ARG A 431 3.86 24.21 -2.13
N HIS A 432 3.35 24.45 -0.92
CA HIS A 432 4.04 25.26 0.09
C HIS A 432 5.38 24.64 0.54
N ALA A 433 5.46 23.30 0.67
CA ALA A 433 6.69 22.59 1.01
C ALA A 433 7.69 22.49 -0.18
N ALA A 434 7.19 22.52 -1.41
CA ALA A 434 7.99 22.54 -2.63
C ALA A 434 8.44 23.97 -3.05
N GLY A 435 7.94 25.00 -2.37
CA GLY A 435 8.30 26.41 -2.62
C GLY A 435 7.69 26.99 -3.89
N VAL A 436 6.49 26.53 -4.28
CA VAL A 436 5.74 27.00 -5.47
C VAL A 436 4.35 27.48 -5.13
#